data_AF-A0A3N2GXJ5-F1
#
_entry.id   AF-A0A3N2GXJ5-F1
#
_cell.length_a   1.000
_cell.length_b   1.000
_cell.length_c   1.000
_cell.angle_alpha   90.00
_cell.angle_beta   90.00
_cell.angle_gamma   90.00
#
_symmetry.space_group_name_H-M   'P 1'
#
loop_
_entity.id
_entity.type
_entity.pdbx_description
1 polymer ?
#
loop_
_entity_poly.entity_id
_entity_poly.type
_entity_poly.pdbx_seq_one_letter_code
_entity_poly.pdbx_strand_id
1 'polypeptide(L)'
;MVNQPADDPFPFRGRVVWLTPEQGGRQTGPPRPDFYAANAFVPPHTAYSGLASFVLRNLVAGALVSPAEARWLVVENSGPYRIEPGTVVVVSEGPKPVGYFHVVEVS
;
A
#
# COMPACT_ATOMS: atom_id res chain seq x y z
N MET A 1 -19.05 29.73 6.20
CA MET A 1 -17.82 29.05 5.75
C MET A 1 -17.91 27.63 6.28
N VAL A 2 -18.31 26.68 5.43
CA VAL A 2 -18.45 25.27 5.84
C VAL A 2 -17.04 24.70 5.84
N ASN A 3 -16.58 24.16 6.99
CA ASN A 3 -15.34 23.41 7.04
C ASN A 3 -15.47 22.22 6.07
N GLN A 4 -14.79 22.30 4.94
CA GLN A 4 -14.54 21.14 4.08
C GLN A 4 -13.79 20.13 4.96
N PRO A 5 -14.25 18.87 5.09
CA PRO A 5 -13.47 17.87 5.80
C PRO A 5 -12.09 17.85 5.12
N ALA A 6 -11.03 17.98 5.90
CA ALA A 6 -9.68 17.81 5.38
C ALA A 6 -9.65 16.50 4.60
N ASP A 7 -9.14 16.53 3.36
CA ASP A 7 -8.97 15.35 2.52
C ASP A 7 -8.47 14.19 3.40
N ASP A 8 -9.12 13.02 3.28
CA ASP A 8 -8.79 11.87 4.09
C ASP A 8 -7.28 11.62 4.01
N PRO A 9 -6.54 11.67 5.14
CA PRO A 9 -5.09 11.56 5.09
C PRO A 9 -4.63 10.20 4.58
N PHE A 10 -5.51 9.19 4.59
CA PHE A 10 -5.28 7.84 4.05
C PHE A 10 -6.48 7.42 3.17
N PRO A 11 -6.56 7.94 1.94
CA PRO A 11 -7.77 7.84 1.12
C PRO A 11 -8.03 6.42 0.59
N PHE A 12 -7.06 5.51 0.66
CA PHE A 12 -7.20 4.16 0.13
C PHE A 12 -7.48 3.18 1.26
N ARG A 13 -8.60 2.46 1.19
CA ARG A 13 -8.95 1.43 2.18
C ARG A 13 -9.03 0.06 1.56
N GLY A 14 -8.64 -0.95 2.33
CA GLY A 14 -8.75 -2.34 1.90
C GLY A 14 -8.01 -3.29 2.82
N ARG A 15 -7.24 -4.20 2.22
CA ARG A 15 -6.42 -5.16 2.98
C ARG A 15 -5.04 -5.31 2.36
N VAL A 16 -4.05 -5.51 3.22
CA VAL A 16 -2.71 -5.93 2.79
C VAL A 16 -2.55 -7.44 2.99
N VAL A 17 -1.90 -8.08 2.03
CA VAL A 17 -1.48 -9.48 2.06
C VAL A 17 0.04 -9.51 1.95
N TRP A 18 0.71 -9.95 3.02
CA TRP A 18 2.16 -10.08 3.05
C TRP A 18 2.58 -11.41 2.44
N LEU A 19 3.66 -11.39 1.66
CA LEU A 19 4.26 -12.59 1.11
C LEU A 19 4.98 -13.37 2.22
N THR A 20 4.85 -14.69 2.20
CA THR A 20 5.68 -15.58 3.04
C THR A 20 7.13 -15.58 2.53
N PRO A 21 8.12 -16.00 3.34
CA PRO A 21 9.49 -16.17 2.87
C PRO A 21 9.61 -17.02 1.60
N GLU A 22 8.81 -18.09 1.49
CA GLU A 22 8.79 -19.02 0.35
C GLU A 22 8.24 -18.37 -0.91
N GLN A 23 7.35 -17.39 -0.77
CA GLN A 23 6.84 -16.56 -1.87
C GLN A 23 7.78 -15.40 -2.20
N GLY A 24 8.95 -15.33 -1.56
CA GLY A 24 9.93 -14.26 -1.76
C GLY A 24 9.74 -13.07 -0.83
N GLY A 25 8.89 -13.15 0.19
CA GLY A 25 8.67 -12.09 1.18
C GLY A 25 9.82 -11.85 2.15
N ARG A 26 9.49 -11.24 3.29
CA ARG A 26 10.45 -10.94 4.37
C ARG A 26 10.76 -12.23 5.14
N GLN A 27 12.04 -12.50 5.41
CA GLN A 27 12.47 -13.65 6.23
C GLN A 27 11.95 -13.56 7.67
N THR A 28 11.70 -12.35 8.16
CA THR A 28 11.14 -12.09 9.49
C THR A 28 9.61 -12.19 9.54
N GLY A 29 8.96 -12.49 8.42
CA GLY A 29 7.50 -12.51 8.27
C GLY A 29 6.88 -11.12 8.13
N PRO A 30 5.56 -11.00 8.36
CA PRO A 30 4.85 -9.72 8.29
C PRO A 30 5.45 -8.63 9.18
N PRO A 31 5.27 -7.34 8.83
CA PRO A 31 5.62 -6.25 9.71
C PRO A 31 4.88 -6.37 11.05
N ARG A 32 5.58 -6.05 12.14
CA ARG A 32 5.00 -5.90 13.48
C ARG A 32 4.51 -4.50 13.86
N PRO A 33 4.91 -3.37 13.22
CA PRO A 33 4.36 -2.08 13.57
C PRO A 33 2.96 -1.86 12.99
N ASP A 34 2.17 -1.02 13.67
CA ASP A 34 0.81 -0.60 13.23
C ASP A 34 0.85 0.27 11.96
N PHE A 35 2.01 0.86 11.67
CA PHE A 35 2.32 1.63 10.46
C PHE A 35 3.49 1.02 9.72
N TYR A 36 3.44 1.02 8.40
CA TYR A 36 4.52 0.50 7.55
C TYR A 36 4.76 1.43 6.37
N ALA A 37 5.93 2.07 6.37
CA ALA A 37 6.40 2.89 5.26
C ALA A 37 7.28 2.04 4.34
N ALA A 38 6.96 2.08 3.05
CA ALA A 38 7.62 1.27 2.04
C ALA A 38 7.61 1.98 0.68
N ASN A 39 8.13 1.30 -0.33
CA ASN A 39 7.88 1.68 -1.70
C ASN A 39 6.68 0.88 -2.25
N ALA A 40 6.04 1.41 -3.28
CA ALA A 40 5.01 0.70 -4.00
C ALA A 40 4.87 1.17 -5.44
N PHE A 41 4.19 0.37 -6.25
CA PHE A 41 3.80 0.72 -7.62
C PHE A 41 2.48 0.05 -8.01
N VAL A 42 1.82 0.58 -9.03
CA VAL A 42 0.59 0.02 -9.61
C VAL A 42 0.92 -0.59 -10.97
N PRO A 43 0.69 -1.90 -11.19
CA PRO A 43 0.84 -2.50 -12.52
C PRO A 43 0.02 -1.75 -13.58
N PRO A 44 0.53 -1.58 -14.82
CA PRO A 44 1.69 -2.26 -15.40
C PRO A 44 3.05 -1.60 -15.09
N HIS A 45 3.11 -0.58 -14.22
CA HIS A 45 4.41 -0.14 -13.71
C HIS A 45 5.11 -1.27 -12.97
N THR A 46 6.44 -1.14 -12.87
CA THR A 46 7.30 -2.08 -12.14
C THR A 46 8.08 -1.32 -11.08
N ALA A 47 8.81 -2.06 -10.24
CA ALA A 47 9.71 -1.45 -9.27
C ALA A 47 10.84 -0.60 -9.90
N TYR A 48 11.05 -0.69 -11.21
CA TYR A 48 12.03 0.09 -11.95
C TYR A 48 11.41 1.29 -12.69
N SER A 49 10.10 1.29 -12.93
CA SER A 49 9.42 2.27 -13.81
C SER A 49 8.34 3.12 -13.15
N GLY A 50 7.90 2.80 -11.93
CA GLY A 50 6.83 3.56 -11.25
C GLY A 50 6.84 3.42 -9.74
N LEU A 51 8.02 3.23 -9.16
CA LEU A 51 8.19 3.10 -7.72
C LEU A 51 8.00 4.47 -7.02
N ALA A 52 7.11 4.53 -6.04
CA ALA A 52 6.88 5.71 -5.22
C ALA A 52 6.74 5.35 -3.73
N SER A 53 6.93 6.33 -2.84
CA SER A 53 6.80 6.11 -1.40
C SER A 53 5.33 5.95 -0.99
N PHE A 54 5.05 4.90 -0.22
CA PHE A 54 3.71 4.47 0.18
C PHE A 54 3.69 4.15 1.67
N VAL A 55 2.62 4.53 2.37
CA VAL A 55 2.45 4.20 3.80
C VAL A 55 1.15 3.46 4.00
N LEU A 56 1.24 2.39 4.77
CA LEU A 56 0.11 1.62 5.29
C LEU A 56 -0.05 1.89 6.79
N ARG A 57 -1.29 1.87 7.26
CA ARG A 57 -1.64 1.90 8.69
C ARG A 57 -2.79 0.94 9.01
N ASN A 58 -3.13 0.85 10.29
CA ASN A 58 -4.19 -0.02 10.82
C ASN A 58 -3.89 -1.52 10.59
N LEU A 59 -2.60 -1.87 10.66
CA LEU A 59 -2.13 -3.24 10.47
C LEU A 59 -2.32 -4.06 11.74
N VAL A 60 -2.58 -5.36 11.59
CA VAL A 60 -2.55 -6.31 12.70
C VAL A 60 -1.13 -6.87 12.80
N ALA A 61 -0.42 -6.52 13.87
CA ALA A 61 0.98 -6.88 14.08
C ALA A 61 1.23 -8.40 13.86
N GLY A 62 2.10 -8.73 12.91
CA GLY A 62 2.49 -10.11 12.61
C GLY A 62 1.47 -10.94 11.83
N ALA A 63 0.29 -10.40 11.48
CA ALA A 63 -0.68 -11.12 10.66
C ALA A 63 -0.29 -11.09 9.17
N LEU A 64 -0.43 -12.23 8.49
CA LEU A 64 -0.19 -12.33 7.04
C LEU A 64 -1.19 -11.50 6.21
N VAL A 65 -2.42 -11.39 6.70
CA VAL A 65 -3.46 -10.56 6.11
C VAL A 65 -3.95 -9.60 7.18
N SER A 66 -4.04 -8.32 6.84
CA SER A 66 -4.57 -7.29 7.74
C SER A 66 -5.49 -6.35 6.97
N PRO A 67 -6.53 -5.79 7.62
CA PRO A 67 -7.10 -4.54 7.13
C PRO A 67 -5.99 -3.50 7.01
N ALA A 68 -6.13 -2.56 6.09
CA ALA A 68 -5.18 -1.48 5.95
C ALA A 68 -5.83 -0.25 5.33
N GLU A 69 -5.34 0.91 5.75
CA GLU A 69 -5.53 2.18 5.06
C GLU A 69 -4.19 2.65 4.52
N ALA A 70 -4.19 3.34 3.39
CA ALA A 70 -2.96 3.68 2.70
C ALA A 70 -2.99 5.05 2.02
N ARG A 71 -1.80 5.55 1.72
CA ARG A 71 -1.58 6.76 0.92
C ARG A 71 -0.26 6.70 0.15
N TRP A 72 -0.21 7.44 -0.95
CA TRP A 72 1.06 7.93 -1.50
C TRP A 72 1.63 9.02 -0.59
N LEU A 73 2.96 9.05 -0.43
CA LEU A 73 3.63 10.12 0.33
C LEU A 73 4.12 11.26 -0.55
N VAL A 74 4.54 10.96 -1.77
CA VAL A 74 5.31 11.89 -2.62
C VAL A 74 4.69 12.13 -3.99
N VAL A 75 3.64 11.39 -4.35
CA VAL A 75 2.96 11.52 -5.65
C VAL A 75 1.47 11.70 -5.45
N GLU A 76 0.85 12.44 -6.36
CA GLU A 76 -0.60 12.54 -6.47
C GLU A 76 -1.18 11.29 -7.11
N ASN A 77 -2.36 10.88 -6.64
CA ASN A 77 -3.09 9.76 -7.22
C ASN A 77 -3.77 10.15 -8.54
N SER A 78 -3.00 10.24 -9.62
CA SER A 78 -3.46 10.76 -10.90
C SER A 78 -2.90 9.96 -12.09
N GLY A 79 -3.44 10.22 -13.29
CA GLY A 79 -3.00 9.56 -14.52
C GLY A 79 -3.65 8.20 -14.80
N PRO A 80 -3.14 7.46 -15.80
CA PRO A 80 -3.80 6.28 -16.37
C PRO A 80 -3.82 5.04 -15.47
N TYR A 81 -3.01 5.01 -14.41
CA TYR A 81 -2.91 3.89 -13.47
C TYR A 81 -3.04 4.37 -12.02
N ARG A 82 -3.89 5.39 -11.82
CA ARG A 82 -4.27 5.85 -10.49
C ARG A 82 -4.94 4.70 -9.72
N ILE A 83 -4.81 4.73 -8.41
CA ILE A 83 -5.49 3.82 -7.51
C ILE A 83 -6.99 4.10 -7.54
N GLU A 84 -7.76 3.06 -7.79
CA GLU A 84 -9.23 3.01 -7.76
C GLU A 84 -9.67 1.76 -6.98
N PRO A 85 -10.96 1.65 -6.59
CA PRO A 85 -11.49 0.39 -6.07
C PRO A 85 -11.18 -0.79 -7.02
N GLY A 86 -10.65 -1.88 -6.47
CA GLY A 86 -10.20 -3.05 -7.23
C GLY A 86 -8.73 -3.01 -7.67
N THR A 87 -8.03 -1.88 -7.55
CA THR A 87 -6.59 -1.82 -7.82
C THR A 87 -5.80 -2.70 -6.85
N VAL A 88 -4.77 -3.37 -7.38
CA VAL A 88 -3.74 -4.02 -6.56
C VAL A 88 -2.48 -3.18 -6.61
N VAL A 89 -2.06 -2.69 -5.45
CA VAL A 89 -0.81 -1.98 -5.27
C VAL A 89 0.25 -2.98 -4.81
N VAL A 90 1.37 -3.05 -5.52
CA VAL A 90 2.48 -3.91 -5.13
C VAL A 90 3.34 -3.15 -4.12
N VAL A 91 3.42 -3.67 -2.89
CA VAL A 91 4.24 -3.12 -1.82
C VAL A 91 5.62 -3.78 -1.87
N SER A 92 6.68 -2.98 -1.87
CA SER A 92 8.05 -3.45 -2.01
C SER A 92 9.03 -2.77 -1.05
N GLU A 93 10.09 -3.49 -0.72
CA GLU A 93 11.30 -2.96 -0.09
C GLU A 93 12.36 -2.82 -1.20
N GLY A 94 12.55 -1.59 -1.72
CA GLY A 94 13.30 -1.37 -2.95
C GLY A 94 12.69 -2.13 -4.14
N PRO A 95 13.47 -2.90 -4.92
CA PRO A 95 12.95 -3.64 -6.08
C PRO A 95 12.19 -4.93 -5.71
N LYS A 96 12.19 -5.32 -4.43
CA LYS A 96 11.70 -6.63 -3.99
C LYS A 96 10.26 -6.52 -3.47
N PRO A 97 9.25 -7.12 -4.15
CA PRO A 97 7.90 -7.20 -3.60
C PRO A 97 7.88 -7.93 -2.27
N VAL A 98 7.12 -7.39 -1.31
CA VAL A 98 6.95 -7.98 0.03
C VAL A 98 5.47 -8.18 0.38
N GLY A 99 4.56 -7.57 -0.38
CA GLY A 99 3.13 -7.76 -0.19
C GLY A 99 2.30 -7.07 -1.27
N TYR A 100 0.99 -7.25 -1.17
CA TYR A 100 0.00 -6.65 -2.05
C TYR A 100 -1.06 -5.97 -1.23
N PHE A 101 -1.35 -4.71 -1.54
CA PHE A 101 -2.47 -3.99 -0.98
C PHE A 101 -3.63 -4.01 -1.99
N HIS A 102 -4.70 -4.68 -1.60
CA HIS A 102 -5.94 -4.78 -2.37
C HIS A 102 -6.86 -3.65 -1.95
N VAL A 103 -7.11 -2.74 -2.89
CA VAL A 103 -7.94 -1.56 -2.66
C VAL A 103 -9.41 -1.93 -2.82
N VAL A 104 -10.21 -1.55 -1.84
CA VAL A 104 -11.66 -1.77 -1.80
C VAL A 104 -12.41 -0.45 -1.93
N GLU A 105 -11.86 0.63 -1.38
CA GLU A 105 -12.50 1.95 -1.38
C GLU A 105 -11.44 3.05 -1.58
N VAL A 106 -11.84 4.13 -2.25
CA VAL A 106 -11.08 5.37 -2.41
C VAL A 106 -11.99 6.55 -2.09
N SER A 107 -11.58 7.43 -1.18
CA SER A 107 -12.32 8.63 -0.75
C SER A 107 -11.70 9.92 -1.27
#